data_AF-A0A177TGU0-F1
#
_entry.id   AF-A0A177TGU0-F1
#
_cell.length_a   1.000
_cell.length_b   1.000
_cell.length_c   1.000
_cell.angle_alpha   90.00
_cell.angle_beta   90.00
_cell.angle_gamma   90.00
#
_symmetry.space_group_name_H-M   'P 1'
#
loop_
_entity.id
_entity.type
_entity.pdbx_description
1 polymer ?
#
loop_
_entity_poly.entity_id
_entity_poly.type
_entity_poly.pdbx_seq_one_letter_code
_entity_poly.pdbx_strand_id
1 'polypeptide(L)'
;MSMLQAVVRRVPRQSIRTAVAVATVRPASLLSSTQSARSRFYSDSPPKPESTSSQGEGDTKSNRLLDFLMSLGGATAGVMIYHSFIKKQDDNKKTPSSNPKESNLDGAIKALEKAFGDPSRISTDKDDLHNRGFSSWSYHPAALPSVVVWPTSVDECVALVKIATEFGCAIVPFAGGTSLENHFSALPDEQARREGIPVRPTISVDFELMSEVLEFHEEDGDVVVQPGLKWEELNQWLSDRGSNLYWPIDPGPGSAFGGMLSTGGSGTNAVRFGTMKGDYVLNLTVVLPSGEVITTRPRTRKCATSPDMTKLFLGAEGTLGLIVAATLRLAPRLPSTVGRATFDNVEDASRAVREMLANGVGVQCIELLDDVMIRCVNHAECRGSSSSTTTTALPERPTLFIKFMGTPAHTTEDERLAESIVRRFGADKLEVAREADECERLWRARKVALWSAMEYRESISLASPSSPTSSDSSSNSDSEAVVARERDELGPVRCWTTDCVVPLGKLPEMVKRVKASIEEAGIVGPLVGHAGDGNVHALLLFRTNDQAEFERVKSVASSMVAHAQALGGSASGEHGVGLGKRQYLEKELGKGTVDLLRLLKRTIDPDNIFNPGKLYPPENASTH
;
A
#
# COMPACT_ATOMS: atom_id res chain seq x y z
N MET A 1 6.75 -3.90 34.08
CA MET A 1 6.81 -5.17 34.83
C MET A 1 5.39 -5.61 35.17
N SER A 2 5.14 -6.92 35.07
CA SER A 2 3.91 -7.70 35.40
C SER A 2 2.62 -7.47 34.59
N MET A 3 2.43 -8.26 33.53
CA MET A 3 1.31 -9.22 33.36
C MET A 3 1.41 -9.88 31.97
N LEU A 4 2.10 -11.02 31.88
CA LEU A 4 2.15 -11.87 30.68
C LEU A 4 2.59 -13.29 31.07
N GLN A 5 1.64 -14.11 31.53
CA GLN A 5 1.66 -15.59 31.67
C GLN A 5 0.17 -15.98 31.80
N ALA A 6 -0.42 -17.01 31.21
CA ALA A 6 -0.03 -18.19 30.42
C ALA A 6 -1.25 -18.52 29.50
N VAL A 7 -1.19 -19.36 28.47
CA VAL A 7 -1.31 -20.83 28.54
C VAL A 7 -0.87 -21.41 27.18
N VAL A 8 0.19 -22.22 27.18
CA VAL A 8 0.59 -23.07 26.05
C VAL A 8 0.20 -24.51 26.41
N ARG A 9 -0.72 -25.11 25.66
CA ARG A 9 -0.97 -26.57 25.70
C ARG A 9 -0.30 -27.23 24.51
N ARG A 10 0.70 -28.09 24.80
CA ARG A 10 1.38 -28.96 23.83
C ARG A 10 0.45 -30.12 23.43
N VAL A 11 0.36 -30.39 22.13
CA VAL A 11 -0.21 -31.64 21.57
C VAL A 11 0.93 -32.37 20.82
N PRO A 12 1.03 -33.72 20.87
CA PRO A 12 2.21 -34.45 20.44
C PRO A 12 2.25 -34.65 18.92
N ARG A 13 3.46 -34.52 18.34
CA ARG A 13 3.79 -34.91 16.96
C ARG A 13 3.69 -36.43 16.80
N GLN A 14 2.82 -36.90 15.91
CA GLN A 14 2.94 -38.23 15.31
C GLN A 14 3.39 -38.11 13.86
N SER A 15 4.46 -38.85 13.56
CA SER A 15 5.10 -38.97 12.26
C SER A 15 4.24 -39.76 11.28
N ILE A 16 3.99 -39.19 10.10
CA ILE A 16 3.53 -39.95 8.93
C ILE A 16 4.57 -39.76 7.83
N ARG A 17 5.32 -40.83 7.56
CA ARG A 17 6.15 -40.98 6.37
C ARG A 17 5.25 -41.42 5.23
N THR A 18 5.30 -40.75 4.08
CA THR A 18 4.93 -41.39 2.81
C THR A 18 5.84 -40.86 1.71
N ALA A 19 6.40 -41.82 0.97
CA ALA A 19 7.45 -41.65 -0.02
C ALA A 19 6.92 -41.04 -1.33
N VAL A 20 7.69 -40.14 -1.94
CA VAL A 20 7.53 -39.74 -3.33
C VAL A 20 8.77 -40.19 -4.10
N ALA A 21 8.55 -41.06 -5.09
CA ALA A 21 9.57 -41.59 -5.97
C ALA A 21 10.00 -40.52 -6.99
N VAL A 22 11.30 -40.19 -7.00
CA VAL A 22 11.91 -39.29 -7.98
C VAL A 22 12.37 -40.12 -9.19
N ALA A 23 11.71 -39.91 -10.34
CA ALA A 23 12.20 -40.41 -11.62
C ALA A 23 13.35 -39.51 -12.10
N THR A 24 14.55 -40.07 -12.17
CA THR A 24 15.75 -39.40 -12.69
C THR A 24 15.82 -39.58 -14.20
N VAL A 25 15.90 -38.47 -14.95
CA VAL A 25 16.30 -38.47 -16.36
C VAL A 25 17.61 -37.71 -16.46
N ARG A 26 18.68 -38.43 -16.81
CA ARG A 26 20.00 -37.87 -17.16
C ARG A 26 19.97 -37.31 -18.58
N PRO A 27 20.68 -36.20 -18.85
CA PRO A 27 21.27 -35.97 -20.15
C PRO A 27 22.79 -36.05 -20.11
N ALA A 28 23.33 -36.66 -21.16
CA ALA A 28 24.73 -36.91 -21.39
C ALA A 28 25.51 -35.62 -21.73
N SER A 29 26.77 -35.63 -21.33
CA SER A 29 27.84 -34.68 -21.67
C SER A 29 28.13 -34.65 -23.17
N LEU A 30 28.32 -33.47 -23.74
CA LEU A 30 29.26 -33.24 -24.84
C LEU A 30 29.86 -31.83 -24.72
N LEU A 31 31.15 -31.80 -24.39
CA LEU A 31 32.02 -30.64 -24.51
C LEU A 31 32.50 -30.52 -25.96
N SER A 32 32.44 -29.33 -26.54
CA SER A 32 33.56 -28.81 -27.32
C SER A 32 33.58 -27.28 -27.30
N SER A 33 34.80 -26.77 -27.18
CA SER A 33 35.20 -25.38 -27.18
C SER A 33 35.20 -24.80 -28.59
N THR A 34 34.97 -23.48 -28.73
CA THR A 34 35.91 -22.56 -29.44
C THR A 34 35.48 -21.09 -29.35
N GLN A 35 36.49 -20.25 -29.54
CA GLN A 35 36.66 -18.83 -29.24
C GLN A 35 35.80 -17.82 -30.03
N SER A 36 35.55 -16.68 -29.36
CA SER A 36 35.68 -15.28 -29.83
C SER A 36 35.17 -14.86 -31.22
N ALA A 37 34.18 -13.97 -31.25
CA ALA A 37 34.23 -12.77 -32.09
C ALA A 37 33.25 -11.67 -31.60
N ARG A 38 33.79 -10.47 -31.38
CA ARG A 38 33.05 -9.20 -31.20
C ARG A 38 32.65 -8.64 -32.57
N SER A 39 31.41 -8.17 -32.73
CA SER A 39 31.04 -7.01 -33.58
C SER A 39 29.60 -6.58 -33.24
N ARG A 40 29.40 -5.40 -32.65
CA ARG A 40 28.91 -4.14 -33.28
C ARG A 40 27.76 -4.34 -34.28
N PHE A 41 26.54 -4.05 -33.82
CA PHE A 41 25.39 -3.76 -34.67
C PHE A 41 24.99 -2.30 -34.50
N TYR A 42 24.97 -1.55 -35.60
CA TYR A 42 24.17 -0.33 -35.77
C TYR A 42 23.58 -0.34 -37.19
N SER A 43 22.27 -0.09 -37.23
CA SER A 43 21.41 0.45 -38.30
C SER A 43 21.64 0.04 -39.76
N ASP A 44 20.57 -0.46 -40.42
CA ASP A 44 19.97 0.30 -41.53
C ASP A 44 18.55 -0.17 -41.90
N SER A 45 17.76 0.79 -42.39
CA SER A 45 16.33 0.71 -42.74
C SER A 45 16.09 0.07 -44.12
N PRO A 46 14.86 -0.40 -44.44
CA PRO A 46 14.61 -1.22 -45.63
C PRO A 46 14.27 -0.40 -46.89
N PRO A 47 14.59 -0.88 -48.11
CA PRO A 47 14.16 -0.23 -49.35
C PRO A 47 12.87 -0.83 -49.94
N LYS A 48 12.12 0.04 -50.65
CA LYS A 48 10.89 -0.22 -51.42
C LYS A 48 11.16 -0.91 -52.77
N PRO A 49 10.15 -1.55 -53.40
CA PRO A 49 10.32 -2.31 -54.64
C PRO A 49 9.79 -1.58 -55.89
N GLU A 50 10.42 -1.84 -57.04
CA GLU A 50 9.94 -1.76 -58.44
C GLU A 50 11.17 -2.02 -59.33
N SER A 51 11.18 -2.58 -60.54
CA SER A 51 10.28 -3.30 -61.43
C SER A 51 11.19 -3.88 -62.56
N THR A 52 10.77 -4.93 -63.29
CA THR A 52 10.85 -5.10 -64.78
C THR A 52 10.87 -6.57 -65.25
N SER A 53 9.79 -6.92 -65.95
CA SER A 53 9.65 -7.73 -67.19
C SER A 53 10.54 -8.95 -67.50
N SER A 54 9.90 -10.09 -67.80
CA SER A 54 9.97 -10.73 -69.12
C SER A 54 8.80 -11.71 -69.34
N GLN A 55 8.50 -11.94 -70.62
CA GLN A 55 7.25 -12.48 -71.18
C GLN A 55 7.12 -14.02 -71.17
N GLY A 56 5.87 -14.48 -71.29
CA GLY A 56 5.50 -15.81 -71.76
C GLY A 56 3.97 -15.96 -71.82
N GLU A 57 3.38 -15.79 -73.00
CA GLU A 57 1.96 -15.98 -73.29
C GLU A 57 1.56 -17.47 -73.31
N GLY A 58 0.36 -17.76 -72.79
CA GLY A 58 -0.30 -19.06 -72.90
C GLY A 58 -1.78 -18.95 -72.51
N ASP A 59 -2.64 -19.09 -73.52
CA ASP A 59 -4.11 -19.04 -73.56
C ASP A 59 -4.88 -19.55 -72.31
N THR A 60 -5.93 -18.83 -71.91
CA THR A 60 -7.30 -19.35 -71.70
C THR A 60 -8.27 -18.24 -71.28
N LYS A 61 -9.20 -17.91 -72.18
CA LYS A 61 -10.44 -17.17 -71.86
C LYS A 61 -11.42 -18.10 -71.15
N SER A 62 -11.63 -17.97 -69.83
CA SER A 62 -12.92 -18.26 -69.18
C SER A 62 -12.92 -17.82 -67.70
N ASN A 63 -14.08 -17.33 -67.23
CA ASN A 63 -14.53 -17.26 -65.82
C ASN A 63 -14.11 -16.11 -64.86
N ARG A 64 -13.82 -14.89 -65.33
CA ARG A 64 -13.71 -13.73 -64.40
C ARG A 64 -15.04 -13.25 -63.79
N LEU A 65 -16.20 -13.63 -64.35
CA LEU A 65 -17.51 -13.24 -63.81
C LEU A 65 -18.00 -14.20 -62.71
N LEU A 66 -17.64 -15.48 -62.77
CA LEU A 66 -18.06 -16.48 -61.78
C LEU A 66 -17.27 -16.33 -60.47
N ASP A 67 -15.98 -16.01 -60.55
CA ASP A 67 -15.12 -15.77 -59.37
C ASP A 67 -15.52 -14.49 -58.61
N PHE A 68 -16.00 -13.47 -59.31
CA PHE A 68 -16.52 -12.24 -58.69
C PHE A 68 -17.88 -12.47 -58.00
N LEU A 69 -18.76 -13.30 -58.58
CA LEU A 69 -20.05 -13.64 -57.98
C LEU A 69 -19.92 -14.60 -56.78
N MET A 70 -18.94 -15.52 -56.79
CA MET A 70 -18.62 -16.35 -55.62
C MET A 70 -17.98 -15.56 -54.48
N SER A 71 -17.21 -14.51 -54.79
CA SER A 71 -16.65 -13.57 -53.80
C SER A 71 -17.75 -12.77 -53.07
N LEU A 72 -18.80 -12.35 -53.77
CA LEU A 72 -19.92 -11.61 -53.17
C LEU A 72 -20.83 -12.49 -52.30
N GLY A 73 -21.05 -13.74 -52.71
CA GLY A 73 -21.79 -14.74 -51.93
C GLY A 73 -21.07 -15.17 -50.66
N GLY A 74 -19.74 -15.32 -50.72
CA GLY A 74 -18.91 -15.63 -49.56
C GLY A 74 -18.83 -14.49 -48.54
N ALA A 75 -18.78 -13.23 -49.01
CA ALA A 75 -18.78 -12.06 -48.14
C ALA A 75 -20.12 -11.87 -47.42
N THR A 76 -21.25 -12.09 -48.09
CA THR A 76 -22.59 -11.98 -47.47
C THR A 76 -22.91 -13.15 -46.54
N ALA A 77 -22.50 -14.38 -46.89
CA ALA A 77 -22.61 -15.53 -45.99
C ALA A 77 -21.68 -15.38 -44.77
N GLY A 78 -20.45 -14.87 -44.95
CA GLY A 78 -19.52 -14.57 -43.86
C GLY A 78 -20.03 -13.50 -42.92
N VAL A 79 -20.65 -12.42 -43.45
CA VAL A 79 -21.28 -11.37 -42.63
C VAL A 79 -22.52 -11.89 -41.91
N MET A 80 -23.34 -12.76 -42.52
CA MET A 80 -24.48 -13.37 -41.85
C MET A 80 -24.07 -14.40 -40.78
N ILE A 81 -23.02 -15.19 -41.03
CA ILE A 81 -22.45 -16.09 -40.02
C ILE A 81 -21.85 -15.28 -38.88
N TYR A 82 -21.09 -14.22 -39.18
CA TYR A 82 -20.53 -13.31 -38.19
C TYR A 82 -21.62 -12.60 -37.38
N HIS A 83 -22.66 -12.07 -38.02
CA HIS A 83 -23.81 -11.48 -37.31
C HIS A 83 -24.59 -12.52 -36.51
N SER A 84 -24.75 -13.74 -37.01
CA SER A 84 -25.41 -14.80 -36.26
C SER A 84 -24.55 -15.32 -35.11
N PHE A 85 -23.21 -15.23 -35.20
CA PHE A 85 -22.27 -15.56 -34.15
C PHE A 85 -22.21 -14.47 -33.08
N ILE A 86 -22.21 -13.19 -33.48
CA ILE A 86 -22.34 -12.03 -32.58
C ILE A 86 -23.70 -12.04 -31.89
N LYS A 87 -24.79 -12.33 -32.62
CA LYS A 87 -26.13 -12.44 -32.04
C LYS A 87 -26.25 -13.65 -31.11
N LYS A 88 -25.64 -14.80 -31.45
CA LYS A 88 -25.49 -15.91 -30.50
C LYS A 88 -24.60 -15.55 -29.31
N GLN A 89 -23.59 -14.69 -29.46
CA GLN A 89 -22.76 -14.22 -28.35
C GLN A 89 -23.51 -13.21 -27.47
N ASP A 90 -24.42 -12.41 -28.02
CA ASP A 90 -25.31 -11.53 -27.26
C ASP A 90 -26.47 -12.29 -26.62
N ASP A 91 -27.00 -13.33 -27.26
CA ASP A 91 -28.03 -14.23 -26.70
C ASP A 91 -27.45 -15.21 -25.66
N ASN A 92 -26.14 -15.51 -25.73
CA ASN A 92 -25.42 -16.44 -24.84
C ASN A 92 -24.50 -15.72 -23.84
N LYS A 93 -24.42 -14.38 -23.90
CA LYS A 93 -24.20 -13.60 -22.69
C LYS A 93 -25.46 -13.82 -21.87
N LYS A 94 -25.35 -14.58 -20.79
CA LYS A 94 -26.18 -14.29 -19.63
C LYS A 94 -25.96 -12.81 -19.36
N THR A 95 -26.91 -11.97 -19.80
CA THR A 95 -27.12 -10.68 -19.16
C THR A 95 -27.04 -10.97 -17.66
N PRO A 96 -26.18 -10.28 -16.90
CA PRO A 96 -26.21 -10.38 -15.45
C PRO A 96 -27.68 -10.25 -15.07
N SER A 97 -28.19 -11.19 -14.27
CA SER A 97 -29.54 -11.12 -13.73
C SER A 97 -29.79 -9.68 -13.31
N SER A 98 -30.69 -8.99 -14.00
CA SER A 98 -30.95 -7.56 -13.80
C SER A 98 -31.57 -7.26 -12.44
N ASN A 99 -31.79 -8.30 -11.63
CA ASN A 99 -32.15 -8.19 -10.22
C ASN A 99 -30.97 -8.70 -9.37
N PRO A 100 -30.49 -7.91 -8.39
CA PRO A 100 -29.57 -8.39 -7.38
C PRO A 100 -30.16 -9.65 -6.74
N LYS A 101 -29.38 -10.73 -6.64
CA LYS A 101 -29.81 -11.89 -5.84
C LYS A 101 -30.16 -11.40 -4.43
N GLU A 102 -31.34 -11.79 -3.96
CA GLU A 102 -31.79 -11.48 -2.60
C GLU A 102 -30.78 -12.04 -1.59
N SER A 103 -30.28 -11.18 -0.72
CA SER A 103 -29.24 -11.55 0.23
C SER A 103 -29.78 -12.45 1.34
N ASN A 104 -29.06 -13.53 1.67
CA ASN A 104 -29.44 -14.45 2.74
C ASN A 104 -28.22 -14.80 3.61
N LEU A 105 -28.01 -14.02 4.67
CA LEU A 105 -26.88 -14.18 5.59
C LEU A 105 -26.92 -15.50 6.35
N ASP A 106 -28.08 -15.91 6.88
CA ASP A 106 -28.21 -17.14 7.65
C ASP A 106 -27.88 -18.39 6.82
N GLY A 107 -28.28 -18.36 5.53
CA GLY A 107 -27.91 -19.38 4.56
C GLY A 107 -26.42 -19.42 4.29
N ALA A 108 -25.79 -18.24 4.13
CA ALA A 108 -24.35 -18.12 3.95
C ALA A 108 -23.57 -18.67 5.15
N ILE A 109 -23.96 -18.30 6.38
CA ILE A 109 -23.32 -18.77 7.62
C ILE A 109 -23.38 -20.30 7.70
N LYS A 110 -24.55 -20.90 7.52
CA LYS A 110 -24.70 -22.37 7.54
C LYS A 110 -23.89 -23.07 6.46
N ALA A 111 -23.81 -22.48 5.27
CA ALA A 111 -23.01 -23.03 4.18
C ALA A 111 -21.50 -22.94 4.49
N LEU A 112 -21.05 -21.84 5.10
CA LEU A 112 -19.67 -21.66 5.55
C LEU A 112 -19.33 -22.65 6.66
N GLU A 113 -20.17 -22.81 7.69
CA GLU A 113 -19.96 -23.75 8.80
C GLU A 113 -19.77 -25.17 8.27
N LYS A 114 -20.61 -25.55 7.30
CA LYS A 114 -20.52 -26.84 6.62
C LYS A 114 -19.24 -26.99 5.79
N ALA A 115 -18.86 -25.97 5.04
CA ALA A 115 -17.70 -26.01 4.16
C ALA A 115 -16.38 -26.03 4.93
N PHE A 116 -16.30 -25.30 6.05
CA PHE A 116 -15.10 -25.14 6.86
C PHE A 116 -14.96 -26.29 7.89
N GLY A 117 -16.07 -26.93 8.26
CA GLY A 117 -16.09 -28.05 9.20
C GLY A 117 -15.78 -27.66 10.66
N ASP A 118 -15.53 -26.38 10.92
CA ASP A 118 -15.26 -25.81 12.24
C ASP A 118 -16.02 -24.49 12.40
N PRO A 119 -17.18 -24.51 13.07
CA PRO A 119 -17.99 -23.32 13.30
C PRO A 119 -17.30 -22.24 14.13
N SER A 120 -16.24 -22.56 14.89
CA SER A 120 -15.52 -21.56 15.70
C SER A 120 -14.77 -20.53 14.84
N ARG A 121 -14.58 -20.81 13.55
CA ARG A 121 -13.96 -19.91 12.57
C ARG A 121 -14.97 -19.03 11.83
N ILE A 122 -16.19 -18.93 12.33
CA ILE A 122 -17.26 -18.08 11.80
C ILE A 122 -17.90 -17.37 12.99
N SER A 123 -17.71 -16.06 13.09
CA SER A 123 -18.12 -15.29 14.26
C SER A 123 -19.09 -14.18 13.89
N THR A 124 -20.13 -14.05 14.71
CA THR A 124 -21.04 -12.90 14.76
C THR A 124 -20.93 -12.16 16.09
N ASP A 125 -19.89 -12.47 16.88
CA ASP A 125 -19.63 -11.81 18.16
C ASP A 125 -19.33 -10.33 17.95
N LYS A 126 -19.87 -9.49 18.83
CA LYS A 126 -19.80 -8.02 18.69
C LYS A 126 -18.36 -7.51 18.70
N ASP A 127 -17.48 -8.10 19.49
CA ASP A 127 -16.09 -7.66 19.60
C ASP A 127 -15.33 -8.04 18.32
N ASP A 128 -15.60 -9.22 17.76
CA ASP A 128 -15.03 -9.62 16.48
C ASP A 128 -15.48 -8.72 15.33
N LEU A 129 -16.79 -8.42 15.25
CA LEU A 129 -17.32 -7.49 14.26
C LEU A 129 -16.69 -6.09 14.41
N HIS A 130 -16.57 -5.61 15.64
CA HIS A 130 -15.98 -4.30 15.94
C HIS A 130 -14.50 -4.23 15.52
N ASN A 131 -13.69 -5.21 15.92
CA ASN A 131 -12.26 -5.24 15.65
C ASN A 131 -11.93 -5.33 14.14
N ARG A 132 -12.86 -5.85 13.32
CA ARG A 132 -12.73 -5.98 11.87
C ARG A 132 -13.54 -4.95 11.09
N GLY A 133 -14.26 -4.06 11.77
CA GLY A 133 -15.13 -3.06 11.15
C GLY A 133 -14.78 -1.62 11.52
N PHE A 134 -14.02 -1.40 12.59
CA PHE A 134 -13.71 -0.09 13.14
C PHE A 134 -12.22 0.07 13.44
N SER A 135 -11.70 1.29 13.24
CA SER A 135 -10.38 1.68 13.72
C SER A 135 -10.40 3.12 14.21
N SER A 136 -9.81 3.35 15.38
CA SER A 136 -9.60 4.70 15.92
C SER A 136 -8.67 5.55 15.07
N TRP A 137 -7.88 4.92 14.20
CA TRP A 137 -6.96 5.56 13.26
C TRP A 137 -7.62 6.06 11.96
N SER A 138 -8.88 5.66 11.72
CA SER A 138 -9.67 6.11 10.58
C SER A 138 -10.80 7.03 11.03
N TYR A 139 -10.99 8.13 10.31
CA TYR A 139 -12.05 9.12 10.55
C TYR A 139 -13.18 9.01 9.51
N HIS A 140 -13.08 8.05 8.59
CA HIS A 140 -14.08 7.81 7.56
C HIS A 140 -15.31 7.10 8.15
N PRO A 141 -16.53 7.37 7.65
CA PRO A 141 -17.71 6.61 8.02
C PRO A 141 -17.48 5.10 7.80
N ALA A 142 -17.61 4.33 8.87
CA ALA A 142 -17.38 2.89 8.88
C ALA A 142 -18.67 2.16 9.26
N ALA A 143 -18.91 0.99 8.66
CA ALA A 143 -19.90 0.05 9.14
C ALA A 143 -19.23 -1.27 9.55
N LEU A 144 -19.85 -1.95 10.51
CA LEU A 144 -19.37 -3.26 10.95
C LEU A 144 -19.74 -4.33 9.92
N PRO A 145 -18.89 -5.36 9.71
CA PRO A 145 -19.28 -6.54 8.97
C PRO A 145 -20.44 -7.25 9.66
N SER A 146 -21.14 -8.11 8.92
CA SER A 146 -22.23 -8.94 9.45
C SER A 146 -21.73 -10.25 10.04
N VAL A 147 -20.58 -10.74 9.56
CA VAL A 147 -19.92 -11.96 10.03
C VAL A 147 -18.42 -11.87 9.74
N VAL A 148 -17.58 -12.43 10.60
CA VAL A 148 -16.14 -12.61 10.38
C VAL A 148 -15.84 -14.08 10.13
N VAL A 149 -14.97 -14.37 9.16
CA VAL A 149 -14.61 -15.74 8.76
C VAL A 149 -13.10 -15.86 8.64
N TRP A 150 -12.52 -16.92 9.24
CA TRP A 150 -11.07 -17.20 9.21
C TRP A 150 -10.75 -18.43 8.37
N PRO A 151 -10.46 -18.27 7.06
CA PRO A 151 -9.96 -19.37 6.23
C PRO A 151 -8.56 -19.81 6.67
N THR A 152 -8.23 -21.06 6.38
CA THR A 152 -6.90 -21.67 6.63
C THR A 152 -6.24 -22.17 5.35
N SER A 153 -6.96 -22.18 4.23
CA SER A 153 -6.48 -22.70 2.95
C SER A 153 -7.07 -21.96 1.75
N VAL A 154 -6.43 -22.15 0.60
CA VAL A 154 -6.90 -21.62 -0.69
C VAL A 154 -8.28 -22.20 -1.05
N ASP A 155 -8.51 -23.48 -0.78
CA ASP A 155 -9.78 -24.15 -1.08
C ASP A 155 -10.94 -23.56 -0.27
N GLU A 156 -10.70 -23.23 1.00
CA GLU A 156 -11.68 -22.54 1.83
C GLU A 156 -11.97 -21.12 1.34
N CYS A 157 -10.95 -20.39 0.86
CA CYS A 157 -11.16 -19.09 0.22
C CYS A 157 -12.04 -19.22 -1.04
N VAL A 158 -11.79 -20.24 -1.87
CA VAL A 158 -12.63 -20.52 -3.06
C VAL A 158 -14.06 -20.87 -2.66
N ALA A 159 -14.25 -21.70 -1.64
CA ALA A 159 -15.57 -22.06 -1.13
C ALA A 159 -16.31 -20.83 -0.60
N LEU A 160 -15.63 -19.98 0.18
CA LEU A 160 -16.17 -18.73 0.72
C LEU A 160 -16.65 -17.81 -0.40
N VAL A 161 -15.84 -17.59 -1.44
CA VAL A 161 -16.23 -16.74 -2.57
C VAL A 161 -17.47 -17.27 -3.26
N LYS A 162 -17.53 -18.57 -3.54
CA LYS A 162 -18.70 -19.20 -4.17
C LYS A 162 -19.96 -19.04 -3.32
N ILE A 163 -19.85 -19.26 -2.01
CA ILE A 163 -20.96 -19.10 -1.05
C ILE A 163 -21.41 -17.63 -1.02
N ALA A 164 -20.49 -16.67 -0.89
CA ALA A 164 -20.85 -15.25 -0.90
C ALA A 164 -21.60 -14.84 -2.18
N THR A 165 -21.14 -15.30 -3.36
CA THR A 165 -21.80 -15.09 -4.64
C THR A 165 -23.17 -15.77 -4.74
N GLU A 166 -23.32 -16.96 -4.14
CA GLU A 166 -24.59 -17.70 -4.09
C GLU A 166 -25.64 -16.96 -3.25
N PHE A 167 -25.25 -16.52 -2.06
CA PHE A 167 -26.13 -15.91 -1.05
C PHE A 167 -26.18 -14.38 -1.10
N GLY A 168 -25.52 -13.75 -2.07
CA GLY A 168 -25.56 -12.30 -2.27
C GLY A 168 -24.92 -11.50 -1.14
N CYS A 169 -23.81 -11.99 -0.59
CA CYS A 169 -23.02 -11.31 0.45
C CYS A 169 -21.84 -10.55 -0.18
N ALA A 170 -21.51 -9.38 0.38
CA ALA A 170 -20.26 -8.70 0.07
C ALA A 170 -19.09 -9.37 0.81
N ILE A 171 -17.89 -9.27 0.25
CA ILE A 171 -16.64 -9.78 0.80
C ILE A 171 -15.74 -8.58 1.06
N VAL A 172 -15.24 -8.44 2.28
CA VAL A 172 -14.21 -7.46 2.62
C VAL A 172 -13.01 -8.20 3.21
N PRO A 173 -11.85 -8.23 2.53
CA PRO A 173 -10.68 -8.89 3.08
C PRO A 173 -10.07 -8.06 4.23
N PHE A 174 -9.59 -8.77 5.24
CA PHE A 174 -8.94 -8.25 6.43
C PHE A 174 -7.62 -8.99 6.66
N ALA A 175 -6.61 -8.25 7.13
CA ALA A 175 -5.30 -8.80 7.47
C ALA A 175 -4.76 -8.12 8.74
N GLY A 176 -3.78 -7.22 8.64
CA GLY A 176 -3.19 -6.57 9.82
C GLY A 176 -4.08 -5.54 10.54
N GLY A 177 -5.19 -5.10 9.94
CA GLY A 177 -6.09 -4.10 10.54
C GLY A 177 -5.50 -2.68 10.71
N THR A 178 -4.35 -2.38 10.08
CA THR A 178 -3.59 -1.14 10.29
C THR A 178 -3.92 0.00 9.31
N SER A 179 -4.89 -0.20 8.41
CA SER A 179 -5.21 0.76 7.34
C SER A 179 -5.79 2.09 7.87
N LEU A 180 -5.42 3.19 7.21
CA LEU A 180 -5.88 4.56 7.54
C LEU A 180 -7.06 5.06 6.68
N GLU A 181 -7.26 4.53 5.46
CA GLU A 181 -8.34 4.94 4.55
C GLU A 181 -9.59 4.03 4.60
N ASN A 182 -9.73 3.27 5.68
CA ASN A 182 -10.89 2.41 5.98
C ASN A 182 -11.18 1.29 4.95
N HIS A 183 -10.13 0.67 4.40
CA HIS A 183 -10.25 -0.38 3.39
C HIS A 183 -11.04 -1.62 3.85
N PHE A 184 -10.98 -1.93 5.14
CA PHE A 184 -11.46 -3.19 5.70
C PHE A 184 -12.85 -3.11 6.35
N SER A 185 -13.44 -1.91 6.46
CA SER A 185 -14.79 -1.76 7.01
C SER A 185 -15.86 -2.13 5.99
N ALA A 186 -17.03 -2.56 6.45
CA ALA A 186 -18.20 -2.66 5.58
C ALA A 186 -18.60 -1.27 5.06
N LEU A 187 -19.22 -1.24 3.87
CA LEU A 187 -19.75 0.00 3.31
C LEU A 187 -21.04 0.39 4.07
N PRO A 188 -21.16 1.61 4.61
CA PRO A 188 -22.39 2.04 5.25
C PRO A 188 -23.60 1.99 4.31
N ASP A 189 -24.72 1.48 4.80
CA ASP A 189 -25.99 1.35 4.06
C ASP A 189 -26.44 2.64 3.36
N GLU A 190 -26.39 3.76 4.07
CA GLU A 190 -26.79 5.07 3.53
C GLU A 190 -25.90 5.47 2.36
N GLN A 191 -24.58 5.25 2.50
CA GLN A 191 -23.62 5.52 1.45
C GLN A 191 -23.84 4.59 0.25
N ALA A 192 -24.09 3.31 0.48
CA ALA A 192 -24.40 2.34 -0.57
C ALA A 192 -25.63 2.77 -1.39
N ARG A 193 -26.73 3.14 -0.70
CA ARG A 193 -27.95 3.65 -1.35
C ARG A 193 -27.69 4.91 -2.18
N ARG A 194 -26.94 5.87 -1.63
CA ARG A 194 -26.58 7.12 -2.31
C ARG A 194 -25.76 6.88 -3.59
N GLU A 195 -24.86 5.90 -3.56
CA GLU A 195 -23.95 5.60 -4.66
C GLU A 195 -24.52 4.54 -5.64
N GLY A 196 -25.76 4.07 -5.44
CA GLY A 196 -26.38 3.05 -6.27
C GLY A 196 -25.75 1.66 -6.13
N ILE A 197 -25.04 1.42 -5.03
CA ILE A 197 -24.42 0.13 -4.70
C ILE A 197 -25.45 -0.71 -3.92
N PRO A 198 -25.65 -2.00 -4.27
CA PRO A 198 -26.56 -2.87 -3.54
C PRO A 198 -26.20 -2.95 -2.05
N VAL A 199 -27.19 -2.70 -1.19
CA VAL A 199 -27.06 -2.95 0.26
C VAL A 199 -27.06 -4.44 0.50
N ARG A 200 -25.99 -4.96 1.12
CA ARG A 200 -25.77 -6.40 1.34
C ARG A 200 -25.10 -6.66 2.69
N PRO A 201 -25.39 -7.79 3.35
CA PRO A 201 -24.60 -8.25 4.47
C PRO A 201 -23.15 -8.49 4.02
N THR A 202 -22.20 -8.16 4.88
CA THR A 202 -20.76 -8.20 4.58
C THR A 202 -20.08 -9.31 5.37
N ILE A 203 -19.32 -10.15 4.66
CA ILE A 203 -18.40 -11.13 5.22
C ILE A 203 -17.02 -10.49 5.30
N SER A 204 -16.49 -10.30 6.51
CA SER A 204 -15.08 -9.97 6.70
C SER A 204 -14.25 -11.24 6.63
N VAL A 205 -13.31 -11.31 5.69
CA VAL A 205 -12.42 -12.47 5.51
C VAL A 205 -11.09 -12.17 6.17
N ASP A 206 -10.87 -12.71 7.35
CA ASP A 206 -9.67 -12.46 8.16
C ASP A 206 -8.60 -13.51 7.90
N PHE A 207 -7.49 -13.09 7.30
CA PHE A 207 -6.37 -13.95 6.95
C PHE A 207 -5.44 -14.31 8.11
N GLU A 208 -5.76 -13.96 9.36
CA GLU A 208 -4.93 -14.26 10.54
C GLU A 208 -4.47 -15.73 10.62
N LEU A 209 -5.30 -16.69 10.20
CA LEU A 209 -4.95 -18.13 10.22
C LEU A 209 -4.21 -18.62 8.95
N MET A 210 -3.99 -17.74 7.98
CA MET A 210 -3.13 -17.98 6.80
C MET A 210 -1.86 -17.13 6.95
N SER A 211 -1.02 -17.47 7.93
CA SER A 211 0.15 -16.68 8.32
C SER A 211 1.49 -17.43 8.22
N GLU A 212 1.62 -18.37 7.28
CA GLU A 212 2.82 -19.19 7.13
C GLU A 212 3.76 -18.73 6.00
N VAL A 213 5.05 -19.04 6.17
CA VAL A 213 6.02 -19.09 5.06
C VAL A 213 5.87 -20.45 4.37
N LEU A 214 5.45 -20.44 3.11
CA LEU A 214 5.18 -21.66 2.34
C LEU A 214 6.47 -22.25 1.74
N GLU A 215 7.30 -21.40 1.15
CA GLU A 215 8.54 -21.81 0.47
C GLU A 215 9.62 -20.75 0.69
N PHE A 216 10.88 -21.17 0.81
CA PHE A 216 12.04 -20.27 0.89
C PHE A 216 13.14 -20.75 -0.04
N HIS A 217 13.47 -19.94 -1.04
CA HIS A 217 14.49 -20.22 -2.05
C HIS A 217 15.71 -19.35 -1.77
N GLU A 218 16.53 -19.76 -0.80
CA GLU A 218 17.66 -18.94 -0.34
C GLU A 218 18.66 -18.59 -1.45
N GLU A 219 19.00 -19.57 -2.29
CA GLU A 219 19.93 -19.38 -3.41
C GLU A 219 19.39 -18.38 -4.46
N ASP A 220 18.08 -18.37 -4.67
CA ASP A 220 17.42 -17.45 -5.61
C ASP A 220 17.06 -16.10 -4.96
N GLY A 221 17.13 -16.03 -3.62
CA GLY A 221 16.80 -14.86 -2.82
C GLY A 221 15.33 -14.48 -2.91
N ASP A 222 14.41 -15.45 -2.80
CA ASP A 222 12.98 -15.20 -2.72
C ASP A 222 12.25 -16.17 -1.78
N VAL A 223 11.02 -15.80 -1.41
CA VAL A 223 10.18 -16.49 -0.44
C VAL A 223 8.73 -16.45 -0.88
N VAL A 224 7.96 -17.49 -0.58
CA VAL A 224 6.51 -17.55 -0.78
C VAL A 224 5.82 -17.48 0.57
N VAL A 225 4.91 -16.53 0.75
CA VAL A 225 4.24 -16.27 2.03
C VAL A 225 2.73 -16.18 1.88
N GLN A 226 2.01 -16.53 2.95
CA GLN A 226 0.56 -16.33 3.05
C GLN A 226 0.20 -14.90 3.50
N PRO A 227 -1.02 -14.42 3.20
CA PRO A 227 -1.42 -13.02 3.40
C PRO A 227 -1.47 -12.55 4.86
N GLY A 228 -1.70 -13.44 5.82
CA GLY A 228 -1.77 -13.10 7.25
C GLY A 228 -0.42 -12.90 7.92
N LEU A 229 0.68 -13.34 7.29
CA LEU A 229 2.02 -13.20 7.85
C LEU A 229 2.41 -11.73 7.92
N LYS A 230 2.89 -11.28 9.09
CA LYS A 230 3.42 -9.92 9.26
C LYS A 230 4.83 -9.82 8.72
N TRP A 231 5.19 -8.67 8.17
CA TRP A 231 6.49 -8.50 7.54
C TRP A 231 7.65 -8.60 8.55
N GLU A 232 7.43 -8.18 9.81
CA GLU A 232 8.40 -8.33 10.89
C GLU A 232 8.62 -9.79 11.26
N GLU A 233 7.54 -10.58 11.27
CA GLU A 233 7.59 -12.02 11.56
C GLU A 233 8.38 -12.76 10.49
N LEU A 234 8.23 -12.40 9.22
CA LEU A 234 9.09 -12.91 8.13
C LEU A 234 10.55 -12.57 8.37
N ASN A 235 10.84 -11.30 8.69
CA ASN A 235 12.22 -10.86 8.92
C ASN A 235 12.86 -11.52 10.15
N GLN A 236 12.08 -11.76 11.22
CA GLN A 236 12.53 -12.52 12.38
C GLN A 236 12.76 -13.99 12.00
N TRP A 237 11.85 -14.61 11.27
CA TRP A 237 11.95 -15.99 10.80
C TRP A 237 13.20 -16.23 9.92
N LEU A 238 13.53 -15.28 9.04
CA LEU A 238 14.76 -15.32 8.24
C LEU A 238 16.01 -15.18 9.11
N SER A 239 15.97 -14.28 10.09
CA SER A 239 17.08 -14.04 11.02
C SER A 239 17.36 -15.25 11.92
N ASP A 240 16.32 -15.89 12.47
CA ASP A 240 16.44 -17.06 13.36
C ASP A 240 17.08 -18.27 12.66
N ARG A 241 17.02 -18.30 11.34
CA ARG A 241 17.65 -19.32 10.49
C ARG A 241 19.09 -18.97 10.09
N GLY A 242 19.57 -17.79 10.46
CA GLY A 242 20.89 -17.29 10.07
C GLY A 242 20.99 -16.84 8.62
N SER A 243 19.86 -16.56 7.95
CA SER A 243 19.90 -16.06 6.58
C SER A 243 20.42 -14.61 6.55
N ASN A 244 21.26 -14.31 5.56
CA ASN A 244 21.73 -12.95 5.29
C ASN A 244 20.72 -12.12 4.48
N LEU A 245 19.55 -12.69 4.18
CA LEU A 245 18.49 -12.06 3.41
C LEU A 245 17.38 -11.51 4.32
N TYR A 246 16.68 -10.48 3.85
CA TYR A 246 15.54 -9.90 4.53
C TYR A 246 14.55 -9.26 3.54
N TRP A 247 13.30 -9.09 3.97
CA TRP A 247 12.30 -8.31 3.26
C TRP A 247 12.46 -6.82 3.59
N PRO A 248 12.73 -5.95 2.58
CA PRO A 248 13.14 -4.57 2.84
C PRO A 248 12.01 -3.55 2.90
N ILE A 249 10.80 -3.87 2.43
CA ILE A 249 9.69 -2.90 2.41
C ILE A 249 9.06 -2.84 3.81
N ASP A 250 9.02 -1.65 4.39
CA ASP A 250 8.64 -1.38 5.78
C ASP A 250 7.51 -0.33 5.82
N PRO A 251 6.23 -0.76 5.66
CA PRO A 251 5.06 0.12 5.74
C PRO A 251 4.69 0.49 7.19
N GLY A 252 5.53 0.15 8.17
CA GLY A 252 5.28 0.32 9.58
C GLY A 252 4.75 -0.93 10.29
N PRO A 253 4.74 -0.92 11.64
CA PRO A 253 4.52 -2.13 12.42
C PRO A 253 3.11 -2.72 12.33
N GLY A 254 3.01 -4.04 12.44
CA GLY A 254 1.74 -4.77 12.48
C GLY A 254 1.10 -5.03 11.12
N SER A 255 1.70 -4.54 10.03
CA SER A 255 1.18 -4.75 8.69
C SER A 255 1.43 -6.19 8.20
N ALA A 256 0.36 -6.86 7.77
CA ALA A 256 0.42 -8.18 7.15
C ALA A 256 0.51 -8.09 5.62
N PHE A 257 1.09 -9.10 4.97
CA PHE A 257 1.35 -9.11 3.53
C PHE A 257 0.10 -8.84 2.69
N GLY A 258 -1.03 -9.49 3.01
CA GLY A 258 -2.29 -9.28 2.29
C GLY A 258 -2.73 -7.82 2.27
N GLY A 259 -2.56 -7.12 3.40
CA GLY A 259 -2.87 -5.70 3.55
C GLY A 259 -1.91 -4.81 2.76
N MET A 260 -0.60 -4.90 3.03
CA MET A 260 0.38 -4.03 2.38
C MET A 260 0.44 -4.22 0.86
N LEU A 261 0.27 -5.44 0.35
CA LEU A 261 0.19 -5.70 -1.09
C LEU A 261 -1.09 -5.07 -1.69
N SER A 262 -2.21 -5.19 -0.98
CA SER A 262 -3.50 -4.66 -1.45
C SER A 262 -3.59 -3.14 -1.40
N THR A 263 -2.94 -2.46 -0.45
CA THR A 263 -2.93 -0.99 -0.36
C THR A 263 -1.77 -0.36 -1.13
N GLY A 264 -0.71 -1.12 -1.42
CA GLY A 264 0.53 -0.57 -1.95
C GLY A 264 1.43 0.08 -0.89
N GLY A 265 1.27 -0.28 0.38
CA GLY A 265 2.03 0.29 1.50
C GLY A 265 3.53 0.03 1.37
N SER A 266 4.35 1.08 1.46
CA SER A 266 5.79 1.04 1.14
C SER A 266 6.70 1.45 2.30
N GLY A 267 6.50 2.67 2.82
CA GLY A 267 7.23 3.27 3.94
C GLY A 267 8.71 3.60 3.70
N THR A 268 9.45 3.73 4.81
CA THR A 268 10.72 4.48 4.89
C THR A 268 11.86 4.02 3.98
N ASN A 269 11.81 2.77 3.52
CA ASN A 269 12.85 2.13 2.72
C ASN A 269 12.63 2.28 1.20
N ALA A 270 11.51 2.89 0.78
CA ALA A 270 11.11 2.96 -0.61
C ALA A 270 12.12 3.71 -1.51
N VAL A 271 12.81 4.73 -0.99
CA VAL A 271 13.87 5.45 -1.73
C VAL A 271 14.99 4.51 -2.23
N ARG A 272 15.32 3.47 -1.46
CA ARG A 272 16.41 2.54 -1.79
C ARG A 272 15.96 1.30 -2.54
N PHE A 273 14.81 0.77 -2.15
CA PHE A 273 14.32 -0.55 -2.59
C PHE A 273 13.14 -0.46 -3.56
N GLY A 274 12.61 0.73 -3.79
CA GLY A 274 11.39 0.94 -4.55
C GLY A 274 10.14 0.74 -3.71
N THR A 275 9.00 1.08 -4.29
CA THR A 275 7.69 0.98 -3.63
C THR A 275 7.15 -0.45 -3.68
N MET A 276 6.04 -0.70 -2.98
CA MET A 276 5.31 -1.96 -3.06
C MET A 276 4.86 -2.31 -4.48
N LYS A 277 4.53 -1.29 -5.28
CA LYS A 277 4.21 -1.43 -6.71
C LYS A 277 5.46 -1.63 -7.58
N GLY A 278 6.66 -1.71 -6.98
CA GLY A 278 7.94 -2.00 -7.62
C GLY A 278 8.24 -3.50 -7.78
N ASP A 279 9.52 -3.83 -7.97
CA ASP A 279 9.97 -5.16 -8.44
C ASP A 279 10.20 -6.20 -7.33
N TYR A 280 9.86 -5.86 -6.08
CA TYR A 280 10.03 -6.78 -4.95
C TYR A 280 8.93 -7.83 -4.83
N VAL A 281 7.78 -7.60 -5.47
CA VAL A 281 6.71 -8.60 -5.60
C VAL A 281 6.87 -9.33 -6.94
N LEU A 282 7.23 -10.61 -6.88
CA LEU A 282 7.50 -11.42 -8.07
C LEU A 282 6.22 -11.99 -8.67
N ASN A 283 5.28 -12.44 -7.87
CA ASN A 283 3.92 -12.75 -8.31
C ASN A 283 2.98 -12.84 -7.10
N LEU A 284 1.71 -12.96 -7.42
CA LEU A 284 0.61 -13.22 -6.50
C LEU A 284 -0.20 -14.42 -6.96
N THR A 285 -0.67 -15.22 -6.00
CA THR A 285 -1.75 -16.17 -6.18
C THR A 285 -3.04 -15.55 -5.65
N VAL A 286 -4.07 -15.50 -6.49
CA VAL A 286 -5.31 -14.75 -6.21
C VAL A 286 -6.53 -15.63 -6.47
N VAL A 287 -7.50 -15.59 -5.56
CA VAL A 287 -8.85 -16.12 -5.78
C VAL A 287 -9.73 -15.02 -6.37
N LEU A 288 -10.19 -15.22 -7.60
CA LEU A 288 -11.04 -14.27 -8.33
C LEU A 288 -12.50 -14.37 -7.88
N PRO A 289 -13.36 -13.40 -8.22
CA PRO A 289 -14.80 -13.45 -7.94
C PRO A 289 -15.53 -14.66 -8.56
N SER A 290 -14.98 -15.22 -9.65
CA SER A 290 -15.44 -16.48 -10.24
C SER A 290 -15.18 -17.71 -9.37
N GLY A 291 -14.33 -17.59 -8.34
CA GLY A 291 -13.78 -18.69 -7.57
C GLY A 291 -12.60 -19.40 -8.25
N GLU A 292 -12.11 -18.89 -9.39
CA GLU A 292 -10.89 -19.37 -10.03
C GLU A 292 -9.66 -18.91 -9.25
N VAL A 293 -8.65 -19.77 -9.16
CA VAL A 293 -7.35 -19.46 -8.57
C VAL A 293 -6.35 -19.22 -9.69
N ILE A 294 -5.76 -18.03 -9.72
CA ILE A 294 -4.74 -17.66 -10.72
C ILE A 294 -3.39 -17.39 -10.06
N THR A 295 -2.31 -17.67 -10.78
CA THR A 295 -0.99 -17.11 -10.51
C THR A 295 -0.71 -16.04 -11.55
N THR A 296 -0.41 -14.83 -11.09
CA THR A 296 -0.32 -13.64 -11.95
C THR A 296 0.85 -13.66 -12.94
N ARG A 297 1.97 -14.30 -12.59
CA ARG A 297 3.10 -14.56 -13.50
C ARG A 297 4.07 -15.62 -12.91
N PRO A 298 5.01 -16.17 -13.70
CA PRO A 298 6.06 -17.03 -13.18
C PRO A 298 6.95 -16.35 -12.12
N ARG A 299 7.56 -17.15 -11.23
CA ARG A 299 8.48 -16.71 -10.14
C ARG A 299 9.71 -15.92 -10.64
N THR A 300 10.06 -16.02 -11.91
CA THR A 300 11.26 -15.42 -12.49
C THR A 300 11.31 -13.89 -12.30
N ARG A 301 12.49 -13.37 -11.97
CA ARG A 301 12.73 -11.93 -11.77
C ARG A 301 12.42 -11.08 -13.00
N LYS A 302 12.66 -11.60 -14.20
CA LYS A 302 12.35 -10.94 -15.48
C LYS A 302 11.33 -11.77 -16.23
N CYS A 303 10.25 -11.14 -16.66
CA CYS A 303 9.24 -11.74 -17.52
C CYS A 303 8.70 -10.66 -18.47
N ALA A 304 8.71 -10.94 -19.77
CA ALA A 304 8.20 -10.04 -20.81
C ALA A 304 7.10 -10.71 -21.67
N THR A 305 6.62 -11.88 -21.23
CA THR A 305 5.70 -12.74 -22.00
C THR A 305 4.27 -12.19 -22.03
N SER A 306 3.94 -11.19 -21.22
CA SER A 306 2.63 -10.55 -21.13
C SER A 306 2.71 -9.21 -20.38
N PRO A 307 1.64 -8.41 -20.34
CA PRO A 307 1.48 -7.41 -19.28
C PRO A 307 1.65 -8.05 -17.90
N ASP A 308 2.21 -7.30 -16.95
CA ASP A 308 2.40 -7.78 -15.59
C ASP A 308 1.07 -7.73 -14.82
N MET A 309 0.38 -8.87 -14.77
CA MET A 309 -0.88 -9.00 -14.05
C MET A 309 -0.71 -8.82 -12.54
N THR A 310 0.50 -8.96 -11.99
CA THR A 310 0.79 -8.68 -10.57
C THR A 310 0.44 -7.23 -10.25
N LYS A 311 0.80 -6.30 -11.15
CA LYS A 311 0.56 -4.86 -10.97
C LYS A 311 -0.93 -4.49 -10.98
N LEU A 312 -1.79 -5.34 -11.55
CA LEU A 312 -3.23 -5.14 -11.52
C LEU A 312 -3.80 -5.34 -10.10
N PHE A 313 -3.24 -6.27 -9.33
CA PHE A 313 -3.72 -6.59 -7.97
C PHE A 313 -3.00 -5.79 -6.87
N LEU A 314 -1.78 -5.32 -7.12
CA LEU A 314 -1.05 -4.46 -6.18
C LEU A 314 -1.69 -3.08 -6.09
N GLY A 315 -2.18 -2.71 -4.91
CA GLY A 315 -2.98 -1.49 -4.74
C GLY A 315 -4.44 -1.64 -5.22
N ALA A 316 -4.94 -2.87 -5.44
CA ALA A 316 -6.34 -3.10 -5.81
C ALA A 316 -7.29 -3.14 -4.60
N GLU A 317 -6.76 -3.02 -3.38
CA GLU A 317 -7.52 -2.80 -2.14
C GLU A 317 -8.58 -3.88 -1.87
N GLY A 318 -8.30 -5.12 -2.28
CA GLY A 318 -9.22 -6.25 -2.13
C GLY A 318 -10.45 -6.19 -3.04
N THR A 319 -10.47 -5.28 -4.02
CA THR A 319 -11.64 -5.10 -4.90
C THR A 319 -11.66 -6.01 -6.13
N LEU A 320 -10.53 -6.65 -6.47
CA LEU A 320 -10.41 -7.52 -7.65
C LEU A 320 -10.27 -9.01 -7.31
N GLY A 321 -10.08 -9.37 -6.04
CA GLY A 321 -9.89 -10.74 -5.60
C GLY A 321 -9.22 -10.84 -4.22
N LEU A 322 -9.10 -12.06 -3.72
CA LEU A 322 -8.37 -12.38 -2.49
C LEU A 322 -6.93 -12.78 -2.80
N ILE A 323 -5.95 -12.02 -2.34
CA ILE A 323 -4.54 -12.45 -2.39
C ILE A 323 -4.35 -13.54 -1.34
N VAL A 324 -4.02 -14.76 -1.77
CA VAL A 324 -3.87 -15.95 -0.89
C VAL A 324 -2.43 -16.46 -0.78
N ALA A 325 -1.54 -16.01 -1.67
CA ALA A 325 -0.09 -16.17 -1.53
C ALA A 325 0.66 -15.10 -2.31
N ALA A 326 1.88 -14.78 -1.89
CA ALA A 326 2.77 -13.86 -2.58
C ALA A 326 4.19 -14.44 -2.67
N THR A 327 4.79 -14.39 -3.86
CA THR A 327 6.22 -14.65 -4.03
C THR A 327 6.97 -13.32 -3.99
N LEU A 328 7.91 -13.22 -3.07
CA LEU A 328 8.59 -11.98 -2.68
C LEU A 328 10.09 -12.13 -2.86
N ARG A 329 10.70 -11.14 -3.52
CA ARG A 329 12.16 -11.01 -3.58
C ARG A 329 12.70 -10.55 -2.21
N LEU A 330 13.85 -11.06 -1.82
CA LEU A 330 14.58 -10.62 -0.63
C LEU A 330 15.81 -9.78 -1.01
N ALA A 331 16.19 -8.89 -0.10
CA ALA A 331 17.40 -8.08 -0.18
C ALA A 331 18.48 -8.64 0.76
N PRO A 332 19.78 -8.46 0.45
CA PRO A 332 20.84 -8.75 1.39
C PRO A 332 20.84 -7.72 2.54
N ARG A 333 21.02 -8.19 3.77
CA ARG A 333 21.18 -7.35 4.95
C ARG A 333 22.59 -6.77 4.97
N LEU A 334 22.70 -5.44 4.98
CA LEU A 334 23.97 -4.72 5.04
C LEU A 334 24.03 -3.88 6.31
N PRO A 335 25.24 -3.56 6.82
CA PRO A 335 25.40 -2.60 7.91
C PRO A 335 24.82 -1.24 7.54
N SER A 336 24.32 -0.53 8.55
CA SER A 336 23.73 0.80 8.39
C SER A 336 24.15 1.75 9.50
N THR A 337 24.39 3.01 9.15
CA THR A 337 24.63 4.12 10.09
C THR A 337 23.49 5.13 10.00
N VAL A 338 23.21 5.85 11.09
CA VAL A 338 22.17 6.88 11.14
C VAL A 338 22.80 8.25 11.33
N GLY A 339 22.53 9.17 10.42
CA GLY A 339 22.90 10.58 10.51
C GLY A 339 21.70 11.49 10.76
N ARG A 340 21.96 12.66 11.34
CA ARG A 340 21.00 13.78 11.41
C ARG A 340 21.62 15.10 10.96
N ALA A 341 20.83 15.94 10.30
CA ALA A 341 21.20 17.31 9.94
C ALA A 341 20.05 18.26 10.25
N THR A 342 20.34 19.37 10.94
CA THR A 342 19.35 20.37 11.39
C THR A 342 19.45 21.63 10.54
N PHE A 343 18.32 22.18 10.11
CA PHE A 343 18.21 23.31 9.17
C PHE A 343 17.44 24.48 9.80
N ASP A 344 17.57 25.69 9.24
CA ASP A 344 16.77 26.85 9.69
C ASP A 344 15.31 26.75 9.24
N ASN A 345 15.06 26.12 8.08
CA ASN A 345 13.74 25.98 7.48
C ASN A 345 13.58 24.65 6.74
N VAL A 346 12.34 24.26 6.51
CA VAL A 346 11.96 22.99 5.86
C VAL A 346 12.27 22.96 4.36
N GLU A 347 12.30 24.11 3.70
CA GLU A 347 12.57 24.23 2.28
C GLU A 347 14.02 23.88 1.96
N ASP A 348 14.98 24.38 2.75
CA ASP A 348 16.39 24.06 2.60
C ASP A 348 16.69 22.59 2.91
N ALA A 349 16.06 22.04 3.95
CA ALA A 349 16.11 20.60 4.21
C ALA A 349 15.63 19.80 2.98
N SER A 350 14.48 20.16 2.42
CA SER A 350 13.91 19.50 1.24
C SER A 350 14.78 19.65 -0.01
N ARG A 351 15.42 20.81 -0.23
CA ARG A 351 16.38 21.03 -1.33
C ARG A 351 17.62 20.16 -1.17
N ALA A 352 18.13 20.00 0.05
CA ALA A 352 19.27 19.14 0.35
C ALA A 352 18.96 17.68 0.00
N VAL A 353 17.75 17.18 0.30
CA VAL A 353 17.33 15.82 -0.07
C VAL A 353 17.43 15.59 -1.58
N ARG A 354 16.85 16.48 -2.37
CA ARG A 354 16.91 16.42 -3.83
C ARG A 354 18.36 16.41 -4.34
N GLU A 355 19.21 17.28 -3.79
CA GLU A 355 20.61 17.38 -4.18
C GLU A 355 21.41 16.11 -3.80
N MET A 356 21.17 15.52 -2.63
CA MET A 356 21.79 14.26 -2.22
C MET A 356 21.47 13.14 -3.20
N LEU A 357 20.20 12.95 -3.53
CA LEU A 357 19.77 11.91 -4.48
C LEU A 357 20.31 12.17 -5.90
N ALA A 358 20.29 13.43 -6.35
CA ALA A 358 20.81 13.80 -7.68
C ALA A 358 22.33 13.60 -7.82
N ASN A 359 23.08 13.70 -6.72
CA ASN A 359 24.52 13.45 -6.69
C ASN A 359 24.87 12.00 -6.31
N GLY A 360 23.88 11.10 -6.25
CA GLY A 360 24.10 9.67 -6.06
C GLY A 360 24.50 9.25 -4.65
N VAL A 361 24.17 10.03 -3.62
CA VAL A 361 24.40 9.64 -2.22
C VAL A 361 23.60 8.37 -1.92
N GLY A 362 24.31 7.31 -1.54
CA GLY A 362 23.77 6.01 -1.18
C GLY A 362 23.03 6.03 0.16
N VAL A 363 21.71 6.21 0.10
CA VAL A 363 20.84 6.21 1.29
C VAL A 363 19.93 4.98 1.32
N GLN A 364 19.64 4.50 2.53
CA GLN A 364 18.56 3.56 2.80
C GLN A 364 17.23 4.30 3.01
N CYS A 365 17.27 5.39 3.78
CA CYS A 365 16.11 6.23 4.11
C CYS A 365 16.55 7.70 4.22
N ILE A 366 15.65 8.62 3.90
CA ILE A 366 15.77 10.04 4.23
C ILE A 366 14.42 10.52 4.73
N GLU A 367 14.34 10.88 6.00
CA GLU A 367 13.11 11.28 6.67
C GLU A 367 13.22 12.72 7.14
N LEU A 368 12.18 13.52 6.89
CA LEU A 368 12.07 14.91 7.33
C LEU A 368 11.11 14.97 8.52
N LEU A 369 11.56 15.56 9.63
CA LEU A 369 10.70 16.01 10.73
C LEU A 369 10.78 17.54 10.79
N ASP A 370 9.65 18.22 10.86
CA ASP A 370 9.64 19.67 11.06
C ASP A 370 9.89 20.06 12.53
N ASP A 371 10.03 21.36 12.78
CA ASP A 371 10.25 21.93 14.11
C ASP A 371 9.16 21.54 15.12
N VAL A 372 7.89 21.51 14.68
CA VAL A 372 6.77 21.09 15.54
C VAL A 372 6.88 19.62 15.88
N MET A 373 7.21 18.75 14.91
CA MET A 373 7.42 17.33 15.17
C MET A 373 8.59 17.08 16.14
N ILE A 374 9.70 17.81 16.00
CA ILE A 374 10.83 17.70 16.94
C ILE A 374 10.41 18.16 18.35
N ARG A 375 9.63 19.24 18.47
CA ARG A 375 9.05 19.68 19.74
C ARG A 375 8.19 18.58 20.37
N CYS A 376 7.34 17.91 19.58
CA CYS A 376 6.55 16.78 20.05
C CYS A 376 7.42 15.63 20.58
N VAL A 377 8.47 15.25 19.83
CA VAL A 377 9.42 14.21 20.24
C VAL A 377 10.13 14.58 21.55
N ASN A 378 10.66 15.80 21.65
CA ASN A 378 11.30 16.29 22.88
C ASN A 378 10.33 16.24 24.07
N HIS A 379 9.08 16.67 23.89
CA HIS A 379 8.08 16.65 24.95
C HIS A 379 7.82 15.24 25.49
N ALA A 380 7.63 14.25 24.60
CA ALA A 380 7.40 12.86 25.00
C ALA A 380 8.61 12.24 25.73
N GLU A 381 9.83 12.57 25.30
CA GLU A 381 11.07 12.12 25.95
C GLU A 381 11.24 12.74 27.35
N CYS A 382 10.92 14.02 27.52
CA CYS A 382 10.99 14.70 28.82
C CYS A 382 10.06 14.11 29.90
N ARG A 383 8.95 13.48 29.51
CA ARG A 383 7.98 12.89 30.46
C ARG A 383 8.25 11.43 30.81
N GLY A 384 9.28 10.81 30.22
CA GLY A 384 9.59 9.39 30.45
C GLY A 384 8.52 8.43 29.91
N SER A 385 7.56 8.94 29.13
CA SER A 385 6.52 8.16 28.43
C SER A 385 7.12 7.27 27.34
N SER A 386 8.31 7.63 26.86
CA SER A 386 9.20 6.81 26.06
C SER A 386 10.12 6.00 26.99
N SER A 387 10.10 4.67 26.90
CA SER A 387 10.82 3.75 27.81
C SER A 387 12.36 3.80 27.73
N SER A 388 12.94 4.85 27.16
CA SER A 388 14.38 5.02 26.97
C SER A 388 14.73 6.51 27.11
N THR A 389 15.61 6.82 28.06
CA THR A 389 15.99 8.17 28.46
C THR A 389 16.96 8.78 27.44
N THR A 390 16.47 9.55 26.45
CA THR A 390 17.38 10.44 25.70
C THR A 390 17.77 11.61 26.61
N THR A 391 19.05 11.68 27.01
CA THR A 391 19.52 12.67 28.00
C THR A 391 19.68 14.09 27.42
N THR A 392 19.51 14.27 26.10
CA THR A 392 19.70 15.57 25.43
C THR A 392 18.58 15.84 24.43
N ALA A 393 17.82 16.91 24.67
CA ALA A 393 16.79 17.40 23.75
C ALA A 393 17.40 17.75 22.37
N LEU A 394 16.66 17.44 21.31
CA LEU A 394 17.02 17.83 19.94
C LEU A 394 16.72 19.33 19.73
N PRO A 395 17.47 20.05 18.89
CA PRO A 395 17.10 21.42 18.52
C PRO A 395 15.71 21.43 17.84
N GLU A 396 14.78 22.24 18.33
CA GLU A 396 13.40 22.37 17.80
C GLU A 396 13.37 23.09 16.45
N ARG A 397 13.96 22.47 15.44
CA ARG A 397 14.19 22.97 14.10
C ARG A 397 14.00 21.83 13.09
N PRO A 398 13.67 22.14 11.82
CA PRO A 398 13.56 21.12 10.79
C PRO A 398 14.81 20.24 10.72
N THR A 399 14.62 18.93 10.77
CA THR A 399 15.71 17.96 10.88
C THR A 399 15.51 16.83 9.89
N LEU A 400 16.56 16.55 9.11
CA LEU A 400 16.66 15.34 8.31
C LEU A 400 17.30 14.22 9.13
N PHE A 401 16.69 13.04 9.10
CA PHE A 401 17.27 11.78 9.57
C PHE A 401 17.62 10.94 8.35
N ILE A 402 18.88 10.54 8.23
CA ILE A 402 19.41 9.86 7.05
C ILE A 402 19.98 8.52 7.49
N LYS A 403 19.54 7.44 6.86
CA LYS A 403 20.18 6.12 7.02
C LYS A 403 21.09 5.86 5.84
N PHE A 404 22.36 5.59 6.10
CA PHE A 404 23.31 5.11 5.10
C PHE A 404 23.42 3.59 5.24
N MET A 405 23.51 2.87 4.14
CA MET A 405 23.59 1.40 4.16
C MET A 405 24.65 0.92 3.17
N GLY A 406 25.60 0.12 3.67
CA GLY A 406 26.70 -0.37 2.86
C GLY A 406 27.85 -0.93 3.69
N THR A 407 28.98 -1.15 3.02
CA THR A 407 30.24 -1.41 3.71
C THR A 407 30.72 -0.11 4.39
N PRO A 408 31.59 -0.18 5.42
CA PRO A 408 32.12 1.02 6.07
C PRO A 408 32.76 2.03 5.09
N ALA A 409 33.39 1.54 4.02
CA ALA A 409 33.99 2.41 3.00
C ALA A 409 32.92 3.15 2.17
N HIS A 410 31.82 2.48 1.80
CA HIS A 410 30.72 3.11 1.07
C HIS A 410 30.01 4.15 1.92
N THR A 411 29.61 3.77 3.15
CA THR A 411 28.88 4.70 4.03
C THR A 411 29.72 5.93 4.38
N THR A 412 31.04 5.78 4.56
CA THR A 412 31.93 6.93 4.82
C THR A 412 31.94 7.94 3.66
N GLU A 413 31.96 7.47 2.41
CA GLU A 413 31.94 8.37 1.25
C GLU A 413 30.56 9.01 1.06
N ASP A 414 29.49 8.24 1.23
CA ASP A 414 28.11 8.76 1.18
C ASP A 414 27.87 9.83 2.25
N GLU A 415 28.33 9.58 3.48
CA GLU A 415 28.27 10.54 4.59
C GLU A 415 29.07 11.81 4.29
N ARG A 416 30.25 11.69 3.67
CA ARG A 416 31.08 12.85 3.29
C ARG A 416 30.38 13.71 2.23
N LEU A 417 29.79 13.07 1.21
CA LEU A 417 29.02 13.77 0.19
C LEU A 417 27.79 14.43 0.80
N ALA A 418 27.04 13.71 1.63
CA ALA A 418 25.88 14.25 2.35
C ALA A 418 26.25 15.47 3.21
N GLU A 419 27.33 15.38 4.01
CA GLU A 419 27.85 16.50 4.82
C GLU A 419 28.13 17.74 3.98
N SER A 420 28.79 17.57 2.83
CA SER A 420 29.07 18.69 1.92
C SER A 420 27.79 19.33 1.37
N ILE A 421 26.75 18.52 1.12
CA ILE A 421 25.49 18.97 0.56
C ILE A 421 24.66 19.69 1.61
N VAL A 422 24.44 19.10 2.78
CA VAL A 422 23.60 19.70 3.83
C VAL A 422 24.17 21.04 4.29
N ARG A 423 25.51 21.18 4.37
CA ARG A 423 26.16 22.46 4.67
C ARG A 423 25.92 23.55 3.62
N ARG A 424 25.88 23.20 2.33
CA ARG A 424 25.56 24.16 1.26
C ARG A 424 24.15 24.75 1.40
N PHE A 425 23.24 24.02 2.04
CA PHE A 425 21.87 24.45 2.33
C PHE A 425 21.70 24.94 3.78
N GLY A 426 22.78 25.34 4.45
CA GLY A 426 22.71 26.00 5.76
C GLY A 426 22.46 25.08 6.95
N ALA A 427 22.66 23.77 6.81
CA ALA A 427 22.66 22.90 7.98
C ALA A 427 23.90 23.09 8.87
N ASP A 428 23.73 22.91 10.19
CA ASP A 428 24.83 23.08 11.16
C ASP A 428 26.00 22.11 10.88
N LYS A 429 25.71 20.80 10.93
CA LYS A 429 26.59 19.67 10.60
C LYS A 429 25.74 18.39 10.48
N LEU A 430 26.25 17.41 9.75
CA LEU A 430 25.77 16.03 9.76
C LEU A 430 26.38 15.30 10.95
N GLU A 431 25.56 15.01 11.96
CA GLU A 431 25.96 14.17 13.08
C GLU A 431 25.63 12.72 12.76
N VAL A 432 26.65 11.87 12.69
CA VAL A 432 26.48 10.45 12.36
C VAL A 432 26.80 9.59 13.57
N ALA A 433 25.84 8.74 13.94
CA ALA A 433 26.03 7.72 14.96
C ALA A 433 26.99 6.62 14.48
N ARG A 434 27.89 6.21 15.37
CA ARG A 434 28.89 5.17 15.07
C ARG A 434 28.57 3.84 15.74
N GLU A 435 27.92 3.89 16.90
CA GLU A 435 27.50 2.70 17.64
C GLU A 435 26.05 2.31 17.30
N ALA A 436 25.73 1.02 17.40
CA ALA A 436 24.40 0.49 17.08
C ALA A 436 23.30 1.10 17.98
N ASP A 437 23.58 1.22 19.28
CA ASP A 437 22.66 1.81 20.25
C ASP A 437 22.39 3.30 19.94
N GLU A 438 23.43 4.02 19.49
CA GLU A 438 23.30 5.42 19.09
C GLU A 438 22.47 5.55 17.81
N CYS A 439 22.64 4.63 16.85
CA CYS A 439 21.83 4.59 15.63
C CYS A 439 20.35 4.36 15.94
N GLU A 440 20.02 3.37 16.78
CA GLU A 440 18.64 3.13 17.19
C GLU A 440 18.07 4.32 17.96
N ARG A 441 18.86 4.96 18.83
CA ARG A 441 18.44 6.16 19.57
C ARG A 441 18.12 7.33 18.63
N LEU A 442 18.99 7.63 17.66
CA LEU A 442 18.71 8.69 16.69
C LEU A 442 17.49 8.37 15.84
N TRP A 443 17.37 7.13 15.36
CA TRP A 443 16.24 6.72 14.52
C TRP A 443 14.92 6.62 15.29
N ARG A 444 14.97 6.48 16.62
CA ARG A 444 13.79 6.41 17.49
C ARG A 444 12.89 7.63 17.32
N ALA A 445 13.44 8.84 17.20
CA ALA A 445 12.68 10.07 17.00
C ALA A 445 11.67 9.95 15.84
N ARG A 446 12.09 9.29 14.75
CA ARG A 446 11.22 8.99 13.61
C ARG A 446 10.18 7.92 13.90
N LYS A 447 10.56 6.85 14.63
CA LYS A 447 9.67 5.73 14.98
C LYS A 447 8.55 6.16 15.94
N VAL A 448 8.80 7.10 16.85
CA VAL A 448 7.83 7.52 17.88
C VAL A 448 6.99 8.74 17.50
N ALA A 449 7.23 9.34 16.33
CA ALA A 449 6.64 10.60 15.88
C ALA A 449 5.12 10.71 16.09
N LEU A 450 4.35 9.68 15.70
CA LEU A 450 2.89 9.69 15.84
C LEU A 450 2.43 9.77 17.30
N TRP A 451 2.99 8.90 18.16
CA TRP A 451 2.67 8.85 19.58
C TRP A 451 3.10 10.13 20.29
N SER A 452 4.28 10.65 19.95
CA SER A 452 4.78 11.93 20.48
C SER A 452 3.88 13.10 20.10
N ALA A 453 3.35 13.13 18.88
CA ALA A 453 2.42 14.17 18.44
C ALA A 453 1.11 14.12 19.24
N MET A 454 0.52 12.94 19.40
CA MET A 454 -0.72 12.77 20.17
C MET A 454 -0.53 13.17 21.64
N GLU A 455 0.55 12.71 22.28
CA GLU A 455 0.89 13.06 23.67
C GLU A 455 1.10 14.57 23.84
N TYR A 456 1.76 15.20 22.86
CA TYR A 456 1.94 16.65 22.86
C TYR A 456 0.60 17.40 22.76
N ARG A 457 -0.33 16.97 21.90
CA ARG A 457 -1.66 17.61 21.84
C ARG A 457 -2.48 17.40 23.11
N GLU A 458 -2.29 16.28 23.81
CA GLU A 458 -2.92 16.05 25.11
C GLU A 458 -2.42 17.01 26.20
N SER A 459 -1.23 17.58 26.06
CA SER A 459 -0.64 18.48 27.07
C SER A 459 -0.85 19.97 26.81
N ILE A 460 -1.49 20.36 25.71
CA ILE A 460 -1.69 21.77 25.32
C ILE A 460 -3.16 22.12 25.08
N SER A 461 -3.54 23.36 25.40
CA SER A 461 -4.82 23.98 25.06
C SER A 461 -4.67 24.93 23.88
N LEU A 462 -5.64 24.93 22.96
CA LEU A 462 -5.70 25.87 21.84
C LEU A 462 -6.40 27.19 22.18
N ALA A 463 -7.05 27.27 23.35
CA ALA A 463 -7.81 28.44 23.79
C ALA A 463 -6.95 29.53 24.44
N SER A 464 -5.62 29.35 24.55
CA SER A 464 -4.70 30.35 25.11
C SER A 464 -4.05 31.20 24.01
N PRO A 465 -4.46 32.47 23.82
CA PRO A 465 -3.79 33.38 22.92
C PRO A 465 -2.63 34.06 23.67
N SER A 466 -1.47 33.39 23.74
CA SER A 466 -0.21 34.09 24.00
C SER A 466 0.95 33.27 23.49
N SER A 467 1.64 33.84 22.50
CA SER A 467 2.98 33.49 22.01
C SER A 467 3.91 32.93 23.11
N PRO A 468 4.68 31.86 22.82
CA PRO A 468 5.63 31.28 23.77
C PRO A 468 6.89 32.15 23.83
N THR A 469 6.79 33.34 24.40
CA THR A 469 7.91 34.23 24.67
C THR A 469 7.70 34.99 25.98
N SER A 470 7.67 34.27 27.12
CA SER A 470 8.02 34.86 28.41
C SER A 470 8.22 33.78 29.47
N SER A 471 9.39 33.83 30.10
CA SER A 471 9.82 33.00 31.22
C SER A 471 9.18 33.45 32.53
N ASP A 472 7.87 33.25 32.71
CA ASP A 472 7.21 33.45 34.01
C ASP A 472 6.77 32.12 34.62
N SER A 473 7.37 31.80 35.76
CA SER A 473 7.31 30.50 36.44
C SER A 473 6.14 30.35 37.42
N SER A 474 5.03 31.09 37.23
CA SER A 474 3.93 31.16 38.20
C SER A 474 2.54 30.69 37.73
N SER A 475 2.40 30.00 36.59
CA SER A 475 1.07 29.60 36.06
C SER A 475 0.86 28.13 35.66
N ASN A 476 1.75 27.19 36.05
CA ASN A 476 1.62 25.79 35.61
C ASN A 476 0.32 25.10 36.10
N SER A 477 -0.17 25.43 37.31
CA SER A 477 -1.40 24.81 37.85
C SER A 477 -2.66 25.23 37.09
N ASP A 478 -2.70 26.47 36.63
CA ASP A 478 -3.87 27.02 35.93
C ASP A 478 -3.93 26.49 34.49
N SER A 479 -2.79 26.34 33.82
CA SER A 479 -2.72 25.70 32.49
C SER A 479 -3.10 24.22 32.54
N GLU A 480 -2.65 23.48 33.56
CA GLU A 480 -3.01 22.06 33.71
C GLU A 480 -4.51 21.89 34.01
N ALA A 481 -5.09 22.79 34.81
CA ALA A 481 -6.52 22.78 35.09
C ALA A 481 -7.38 23.10 33.86
N VAL A 482 -6.92 24.02 33.00
CA VAL A 482 -7.59 24.34 31.72
C VAL A 482 -7.55 23.15 30.77
N VAL A 483 -6.39 22.52 30.59
CA VAL A 483 -6.24 21.34 29.72
C VAL A 483 -7.08 20.16 30.23
N ALA A 484 -7.13 19.94 31.55
CA ALA A 484 -7.96 18.89 32.13
C ALA A 484 -9.46 19.10 31.86
N ARG A 485 -9.95 20.35 31.99
CA ARG A 485 -11.34 20.71 31.67
C ARG A 485 -11.64 20.55 30.19
N GLU A 486 -10.76 21.02 29.31
CA GLU A 486 -10.90 20.83 27.86
C GLU A 486 -10.94 19.35 27.48
N ARG A 487 -10.13 18.49 28.12
CA ARG A 487 -10.17 17.05 27.86
C ARG A 487 -11.51 16.43 28.24
N ASP A 488 -12.06 16.82 29.39
CA ASP A 488 -13.34 16.30 29.87
C ASP A 488 -14.51 16.80 29.00
N GLU A 489 -14.43 18.04 28.49
CA GLU A 489 -15.47 18.65 27.64
C GLU A 489 -15.38 18.23 26.16
N LEU A 490 -14.18 18.31 25.57
CA LEU A 490 -13.93 18.13 24.13
C LEU A 490 -13.53 16.68 23.76
N GLY A 491 -13.28 15.82 24.75
CA GLY A 491 -12.96 14.41 24.55
C GLY A 491 -11.48 14.13 24.25
N PRO A 492 -11.13 12.88 23.92
CA PRO A 492 -9.75 12.47 23.67
C PRO A 492 -9.17 13.11 22.38
N VAL A 493 -7.84 13.18 22.30
CA VAL A 493 -7.15 13.52 21.06
C VAL A 493 -7.23 12.38 20.06
N ARG A 494 -7.50 12.74 18.80
CA ARG A 494 -7.33 11.87 17.63
C ARG A 494 -6.39 12.52 16.63
N CYS A 495 -5.80 11.68 15.78
CA CYS A 495 -4.90 12.08 14.71
C CYS A 495 -5.50 11.68 13.36
N TRP A 496 -5.64 12.64 12.46
CA TRP A 496 -5.82 12.40 11.05
C TRP A 496 -4.45 12.40 10.39
N THR A 497 -3.90 11.20 10.19
CA THR A 497 -2.65 11.02 9.45
C THR A 497 -2.92 11.21 7.96
N THR A 498 -2.36 12.26 7.40
CA THR A 498 -2.48 12.55 5.96
C THR A 498 -1.36 11.87 5.16
N ASP A 499 -1.56 11.77 3.85
CA ASP A 499 -0.59 11.16 2.95
C ASP A 499 -0.75 11.75 1.56
N CYS A 500 0.31 12.37 1.05
CA CYS A 500 0.43 12.85 -0.32
C CYS A 500 1.89 12.74 -0.77
N VAL A 501 2.09 12.56 -2.08
CA VAL A 501 3.43 12.48 -2.68
C VAL A 501 3.53 13.48 -3.82
N VAL A 502 4.69 14.12 -3.97
CA VAL A 502 4.98 15.04 -5.07
C VAL A 502 6.30 14.67 -5.75
N PRO A 503 6.53 15.06 -7.01
CA PRO A 503 7.86 14.95 -7.60
C PRO A 503 8.90 15.63 -6.71
N LEU A 504 10.08 15.03 -6.52
CA LEU A 504 11.10 15.52 -5.58
C LEU A 504 11.46 17.00 -5.75
N GLY A 505 11.44 17.52 -6.99
CA GLY A 505 11.67 18.93 -7.27
C GLY A 505 10.60 19.89 -6.71
N LYS A 506 9.43 19.37 -6.35
CA LYS A 506 8.28 20.11 -5.79
C LYS A 506 8.12 19.92 -4.28
N LEU A 507 8.90 19.03 -3.65
CA LEU A 507 8.85 18.78 -2.21
C LEU A 507 9.00 20.07 -1.37
N PRO A 508 9.96 20.98 -1.63
CA PRO A 508 10.09 22.22 -0.83
C PRO A 508 8.82 23.08 -0.89
N GLU A 509 8.22 23.19 -2.07
CA GLU A 509 7.00 23.99 -2.27
C GLU A 509 5.78 23.33 -1.61
N MET A 510 5.68 22.00 -1.68
CA MET A 510 4.63 21.22 -1.05
C MET A 510 4.64 21.42 0.48
N VAL A 511 5.79 21.20 1.12
CA VAL A 511 5.93 21.33 2.57
C VAL A 511 5.59 22.76 3.03
N LYS A 512 6.05 23.78 2.30
CA LYS A 512 5.72 25.18 2.58
C LYS A 512 4.20 25.45 2.53
N ARG A 513 3.51 24.98 1.50
CA ARG A 513 2.06 25.18 1.33
C ARG A 513 1.25 24.48 2.43
N VAL A 514 1.69 23.28 2.83
CA VAL A 514 1.03 22.52 3.91
C VAL A 514 1.22 23.22 5.25
N LYS A 515 2.45 23.65 5.60
CA LYS A 515 2.69 24.41 6.85
C LYS A 515 1.84 25.68 6.90
N ALA A 516 1.80 26.46 5.82
CA ALA A 516 0.96 27.65 5.75
C ALA A 516 -0.54 27.33 5.95
N SER A 517 -1.03 26.23 5.36
CA SER A 517 -2.44 25.81 5.53
C SER A 517 -2.76 25.41 6.98
N ILE A 518 -1.82 24.77 7.67
CA ILE A 518 -1.94 24.35 9.07
C ILE A 518 -1.93 25.58 10.00
N GLU A 519 -1.01 26.52 9.76
CA GLU A 519 -0.89 27.77 10.51
C GLU A 519 -2.14 28.65 10.34
N GLU A 520 -2.63 28.83 9.11
CA GLU A 520 -3.84 29.61 8.81
C GLU A 520 -5.09 28.99 9.45
N ALA A 521 -5.17 27.66 9.51
CA ALA A 521 -6.26 26.96 10.15
C ALA A 521 -6.19 26.96 11.69
N GLY A 522 -5.06 27.37 12.28
CA GLY A 522 -4.88 27.39 13.73
C GLY A 522 -5.03 26.00 14.37
N ILE A 523 -4.50 24.96 13.73
CA ILE A 523 -4.52 23.57 14.22
C ILE A 523 -3.10 23.06 14.48
N VAL A 524 -2.98 21.98 15.25
CA VAL A 524 -1.69 21.31 15.50
C VAL A 524 -1.48 20.24 14.45
N GLY A 525 -0.48 20.42 13.59
CA GLY A 525 -0.19 19.52 12.49
C GLY A 525 1.31 19.33 12.25
N PRO A 526 2.05 18.64 13.13
CA PRO A 526 3.46 18.37 12.89
C PRO A 526 3.68 17.55 11.62
N LEU A 527 4.77 17.83 10.92
CA LEU A 527 5.10 17.17 9.65
C LEU A 527 6.15 16.08 9.85
N VAL A 528 5.90 14.95 9.19
CA VAL A 528 6.85 13.85 9.05
C VAL A 528 6.75 13.32 7.62
N GLY A 529 7.86 13.02 6.95
CA GLY A 529 7.78 12.58 5.56
C GLY A 529 8.95 11.71 5.13
N HIS A 530 8.65 10.77 4.24
CA HIS A 530 9.64 10.03 3.45
C HIS A 530 10.20 10.98 2.38
N ALA A 531 11.04 11.92 2.81
CA ALA A 531 11.56 12.96 1.93
C ALA A 531 12.34 12.38 0.74
N GLY A 532 12.92 11.19 0.90
CA GLY A 532 13.67 10.48 -0.14
C GLY A 532 12.87 10.12 -1.40
N ASP A 533 11.55 9.98 -1.31
CA ASP A 533 10.68 9.69 -2.46
C ASP A 533 9.61 10.77 -2.70
N GLY A 534 9.62 11.84 -1.89
CA GLY A 534 8.73 12.98 -2.02
C GLY A 534 7.39 12.84 -1.29
N ASN A 535 7.25 11.82 -0.42
CA ASN A 535 6.07 11.64 0.42
C ASN A 535 6.08 12.58 1.62
N VAL A 536 4.95 13.27 1.84
CA VAL A 536 4.73 14.13 3.01
C VAL A 536 3.51 13.64 3.78
N HIS A 537 3.66 13.57 5.11
CA HIS A 537 2.56 13.39 6.05
C HIS A 537 2.47 14.61 6.97
N ALA A 538 1.25 15.09 7.17
CA ALA A 538 0.88 15.93 8.30
C ALA A 538 0.04 15.10 9.28
N LEU A 539 0.43 15.11 10.55
CA LEU A 539 -0.34 14.47 11.62
C LEU A 539 -1.32 15.51 12.18
N LEU A 540 -2.52 15.62 11.60
CA LEU A 540 -3.47 16.66 11.97
C LEU A 540 -4.23 16.23 13.24
N LEU A 541 -3.98 16.92 14.35
CA LEU A 541 -4.50 16.54 15.66
C LEU A 541 -5.75 17.34 16.01
N PHE A 542 -6.75 16.67 16.58
CA PHE A 542 -8.02 17.29 17.00
C PHE A 542 -8.65 16.56 18.18
N ARG A 543 -9.57 17.23 18.87
CA ARG A 543 -10.40 16.68 19.95
C ARG A 543 -11.72 16.13 19.37
N THR A 544 -12.14 14.95 19.82
CA THR A 544 -13.27 14.23 19.18
C THR A 544 -14.60 14.96 19.18
N ASN A 545 -14.87 15.79 20.18
CA ASN A 545 -16.15 16.47 20.33
C ASN A 545 -16.08 17.94 19.86
N ASP A 546 -14.91 18.41 19.41
CA ASP A 546 -14.77 19.73 18.80
C ASP A 546 -15.03 19.65 17.28
N GLN A 547 -16.29 19.79 16.90
CA GLN A 547 -16.69 19.75 15.50
C GLN A 547 -16.04 20.88 14.68
N ALA A 548 -15.81 22.05 15.28
CA ALA A 548 -15.21 23.18 14.58
C ALA A 548 -13.73 22.93 14.26
N GLU A 549 -12.97 22.37 15.21
CA GLU A 549 -11.59 21.91 14.98
C GLU A 549 -11.55 20.80 13.92
N PHE A 550 -12.47 19.83 13.98
CA PHE A 550 -12.55 18.75 13.00
C PHE A 550 -12.80 19.26 11.57
N GLU A 551 -13.70 20.23 11.35
CA GLU A 551 -13.91 20.81 10.01
C GLU A 551 -12.67 21.55 9.49
N ARG A 552 -11.91 22.23 10.37
CA ARG A 552 -10.63 22.86 10.00
C ARG A 552 -9.59 21.80 9.60
N VAL A 553 -9.47 20.71 10.38
CA VAL A 553 -8.60 19.57 10.05
C VAL A 553 -8.96 18.97 8.68
N LYS A 554 -10.24 18.70 8.43
CA LYS A 554 -10.73 18.15 7.17
C LYS A 554 -10.44 19.09 5.98
N SER A 555 -10.59 20.40 6.18
CA SER A 555 -10.24 21.41 5.18
C SER A 555 -8.75 21.36 4.83
N VAL A 556 -7.88 21.29 5.84
CA VAL A 556 -6.42 21.19 5.63
C VAL A 556 -6.02 19.86 4.97
N ALA A 557 -6.62 18.74 5.36
CA ALA A 557 -6.38 17.45 4.70
C ALA A 557 -6.76 17.50 3.21
N SER A 558 -7.88 18.15 2.89
CA SER A 558 -8.35 18.30 1.50
C SER A 558 -7.47 19.27 0.70
N SER A 559 -7.03 20.38 1.31
CA SER A 559 -6.14 21.34 0.68
C SER A 559 -4.77 20.74 0.39
N MET A 560 -4.25 19.86 1.27
CA MET A 560 -3.02 19.12 1.06
C MET A 560 -3.07 18.27 -0.20
N VAL A 561 -4.15 17.52 -0.42
CA VAL A 561 -4.36 16.76 -1.67
C VAL A 561 -4.43 17.69 -2.88
N ALA A 562 -5.15 18.80 -2.76
CA ALA A 562 -5.25 19.79 -3.84
C ALA A 562 -3.89 20.40 -4.20
N HIS A 563 -3.05 20.70 -3.21
CA HIS A 563 -1.68 21.19 -3.42
C HIS A 563 -0.81 20.14 -4.11
N ALA A 564 -0.87 18.88 -3.66
CA ALA A 564 -0.12 17.79 -4.27
C ALA A 564 -0.47 17.63 -5.76
N GLN A 565 -1.76 17.56 -6.09
CA GLN A 565 -2.23 17.45 -7.47
C GLN A 565 -1.82 18.67 -8.33
N ALA A 566 -1.90 19.89 -7.76
CA ALA A 566 -1.46 21.10 -8.46
C ALA A 566 0.05 21.11 -8.75
N LEU A 567 0.84 20.36 -7.98
CA LEU A 567 2.28 20.19 -8.16
C LEU A 567 2.64 18.95 -9.01
N GLY A 568 1.65 18.30 -9.63
CA GLY A 568 1.85 17.07 -10.41
C GLY A 568 2.14 15.84 -9.55
N GLY A 569 1.74 15.87 -8.28
CA GLY A 569 1.79 14.77 -7.34
C GLY A 569 0.48 13.98 -7.26
N SER A 570 0.42 13.08 -6.27
CA SER A 570 -0.72 12.19 -6.02
C SER A 570 -1.33 12.42 -4.65
N ALA A 571 -2.63 12.16 -4.55
CA ALA A 571 -3.43 12.18 -3.33
C ALA A 571 -3.01 11.11 -2.31
N SER A 572 -2.16 10.14 -2.69
CA SER A 572 -1.71 9.06 -1.82
C SER A 572 -0.33 8.57 -2.26
N GLY A 573 0.63 8.54 -1.33
CA GLY A 573 1.95 7.95 -1.55
C GLY A 573 1.96 6.45 -1.23
N GLU A 574 1.30 6.07 -0.13
CA GLU A 574 1.39 4.71 0.42
C GLU A 574 0.14 4.22 1.15
N HIS A 575 -0.81 5.09 1.53
CA HIS A 575 -1.97 4.67 2.34
C HIS A 575 -3.10 4.09 1.50
N GLY A 576 -3.05 4.22 0.18
CA GLY A 576 -4.13 3.80 -0.73
C GLY A 576 -5.24 4.85 -0.86
N VAL A 577 -6.37 4.44 -1.41
CA VAL A 577 -7.52 5.30 -1.71
C VAL A 577 -8.68 5.05 -0.75
N GLY A 578 -9.00 3.76 -0.53
CA GLY A 578 -10.03 3.29 0.37
C GLY A 578 -11.39 3.93 0.10
N LEU A 579 -12.07 4.32 1.18
CA LEU A 579 -13.32 5.09 1.10
C LEU A 579 -13.06 6.59 0.88
N GLY A 580 -11.99 7.09 1.48
CA GLY A 580 -11.74 8.52 1.71
C GLY A 580 -11.31 9.33 0.51
N LYS A 581 -10.42 8.77 -0.31
CA LYS A 581 -9.73 9.54 -1.34
C LYS A 581 -10.31 9.36 -2.75
N ARG A 582 -11.38 8.56 -2.91
CA ARG A 582 -12.02 8.26 -4.20
C ARG A 582 -12.34 9.53 -5.00
N GLN A 583 -12.83 10.57 -4.32
CA GLN A 583 -13.18 11.84 -4.95
C GLN A 583 -12.02 12.56 -5.68
N TYR A 584 -10.76 12.23 -5.34
CA TYR A 584 -9.59 12.88 -5.92
C TYR A 584 -9.09 12.21 -7.21
N LEU A 585 -9.51 10.97 -7.49
CA LEU A 585 -8.95 10.16 -8.58
C LEU A 585 -9.24 10.73 -9.97
N GLU A 586 -10.42 11.28 -10.21
CA GLU A 586 -10.77 11.77 -11.54
C GLU A 586 -9.95 13.00 -11.93
N LYS A 587 -9.66 13.88 -10.96
CA LYS A 587 -8.76 15.03 -11.16
C LYS A 587 -7.31 14.59 -11.38
N GLU A 588 -6.87 13.53 -10.70
CA GLU A 588 -5.50 13.03 -10.78
C GLU A 588 -5.21 12.22 -12.04
N LEU A 589 -6.06 11.24 -12.35
CA LEU A 589 -5.85 10.24 -13.40
C LEU A 589 -6.58 10.59 -14.71
N GLY A 590 -7.53 11.52 -14.65
CA GLY A 590 -8.44 11.84 -15.74
C GLY A 590 -9.58 10.84 -15.88
N LYS A 591 -10.72 11.32 -16.39
CA LYS A 591 -11.96 10.54 -16.55
C LYS A 591 -11.74 9.22 -17.29
N GLY A 592 -11.00 9.23 -18.40
CA GLY A 592 -10.77 8.02 -19.20
C GLY A 592 -10.06 6.90 -18.44
N THR A 593 -9.08 7.25 -17.59
CA THR A 593 -8.38 6.27 -16.74
C THR A 593 -9.32 5.72 -15.66
N VAL A 594 -10.12 6.58 -15.03
CA VAL A 594 -11.10 6.15 -14.03
C VAL A 594 -12.18 5.26 -14.65
N ASP A 595 -12.64 5.56 -15.86
CA ASP A 595 -13.60 4.71 -16.59
C ASP A 595 -13.01 3.33 -16.92
N LEU A 596 -11.72 3.27 -17.26
CA LEU A 596 -11.01 1.99 -17.44
C LEU A 596 -10.91 1.20 -16.12
N LEU A 597 -10.62 1.87 -15.00
CA LEU A 597 -10.62 1.23 -13.67
C LEU A 597 -11.99 0.62 -13.35
N ARG A 598 -13.07 1.37 -13.59
CA ARG A 598 -14.44 0.87 -13.42
C ARG A 598 -14.77 -0.29 -14.36
N LEU A 599 -14.31 -0.22 -15.61
CA LEU A 599 -14.49 -1.31 -16.58
C LEU A 599 -13.80 -2.60 -16.13
N LEU A 600 -12.56 -2.50 -15.64
CA LEU A 600 -11.82 -3.65 -15.09
C LEU A 600 -12.57 -4.25 -13.91
N LYS A 601 -13.00 -3.42 -12.95
CA LYS A 601 -13.80 -3.85 -11.80
C LYS A 601 -15.07 -4.59 -12.22
N ARG A 602 -15.87 -4.02 -13.11
CA ARG A 602 -17.11 -4.64 -13.61
C ARG A 602 -16.86 -5.94 -14.38
N THR A 603 -15.71 -6.05 -15.05
CA THR A 603 -15.37 -7.25 -15.83
C THR A 603 -14.95 -8.39 -14.90
N ILE A 604 -14.15 -8.08 -13.88
CA ILE A 604 -13.62 -9.09 -12.94
C ILE A 604 -14.66 -9.46 -11.88
N ASP A 605 -15.43 -8.49 -11.38
CA ASP A 605 -16.45 -8.62 -10.35
C ASP A 605 -17.79 -8.03 -10.80
N PRO A 606 -18.52 -8.70 -11.69
CA PRO A 606 -19.79 -8.19 -12.25
C PRO A 606 -20.90 -8.03 -11.22
N ASP A 607 -20.87 -8.81 -10.13
CA ASP A 607 -21.84 -8.73 -9.04
C ASP A 607 -21.44 -7.71 -7.96
N ASN A 608 -20.29 -7.04 -8.13
CA ASN A 608 -19.71 -6.06 -7.22
C ASN A 608 -19.68 -6.54 -5.76
N ILE A 609 -19.32 -7.81 -5.52
CA ILE A 609 -19.26 -8.40 -4.18
C ILE A 609 -17.92 -8.11 -3.47
N PHE A 610 -16.83 -7.88 -4.19
CA PHE A 610 -15.50 -7.66 -3.63
C PHE A 610 -15.28 -6.20 -3.22
N ASN A 611 -15.14 -5.99 -1.91
CA ASN A 611 -14.91 -4.72 -1.23
C ASN A 611 -15.67 -3.53 -1.86
N PRO A 612 -17.01 -3.59 -1.93
CA PRO A 612 -17.79 -2.59 -2.63
C PRO A 612 -17.64 -1.19 -2.02
N GLY A 613 -17.65 -0.19 -2.90
CA GLY A 613 -17.57 1.23 -2.54
C GLY A 613 -16.16 1.75 -2.23
N LYS A 614 -15.11 0.92 -2.34
CA LYS A 614 -13.71 1.34 -2.16
C LYS A 614 -13.03 1.54 -3.51
N LEU A 615 -11.95 2.32 -3.54
CA LEU A 615 -11.08 2.62 -4.67
C LEU A 615 -11.74 3.37 -5.84
N TYR A 616 -12.92 2.93 -6.31
CA TYR A 616 -13.59 3.44 -7.49
C TYR A 616 -14.56 4.58 -7.15
N PRO A 617 -14.43 5.77 -7.76
CA PRO A 617 -15.39 6.85 -7.60
C PRO A 617 -16.74 6.46 -8.23
N PRO A 618 -17.89 6.84 -7.65
CA PRO A 618 -19.20 6.51 -8.23
C PRO A 618 -19.39 7.21 -9.58
N GLU A 619 -20.19 6.61 -10.48
CA GLU A 619 -20.37 7.13 -11.86
C GLU A 619 -21.07 8.50 -11.91
N ASN A 620 -21.88 8.81 -10.91
CA ASN A 620 -22.64 10.06 -10.78
C ASN A 620 -22.14 10.93 -9.62
N ALA A 621 -20.84 10.89 -9.31
CA ALA A 621 -20.27 11.84 -8.34
C ALA A 621 -20.40 13.26 -8.93
N SER A 622 -21.46 13.99 -8.55
CA SER A 622 -21.46 15.44 -8.74
C SER A 622 -20.24 15.99 -8.01
N THR A 623 -19.39 16.68 -8.76
CA THR A 623 -18.28 17.48 -8.19
C THR A 623 -18.89 18.51 -7.26
N HIS A 624 -18.87 18.23 -5.96
CA HIS A 624 -19.23 19.16 -4.90
C HIS A 624 -17.99 19.78 -4.30
#